data_AF-A0A0G4I8K2-F1
#
_entry.id   AF-A0A0G4I8K2-F1
#
_cell.length_a   1.000
_cell.length_b   1.000
_cell.length_c   1.000
_cell.angle_alpha   90.00
_cell.angle_beta   90.00
_cell.angle_gamma   90.00
#
_symmetry.space_group_name_H-M   'P 1'
#
loop_
_entity.id
_entity.type
_entity.pdbx_description
1 polymer ?
#
loop_
_entity_poly.entity_id
_entity_poly.type
_entity_poly.pdbx_seq_one_letter_code
_entity_poly.pdbx_strand_id
1 'polypeptide(L)'
;MTTRSSRCLRSTLHGCLLAALISYSSAEPSSNNGLTQRKFNLPNFDSLSFNLPADVTLTASDSFRLQSIGPESLNANLDVSVTDSVLNVALKGESSLFSPLAIDVSLPSVSAVTAKSAAVVHSANTLPV
;
A
#
# COMPACT_ATOMS: atom_id res chain seq x y z
N MET A 1 -42.49 6.37 11.39
CA MET A 1 -42.57 5.37 10.32
C MET A 1 -41.30 4.53 10.36
N THR A 2 -41.48 3.22 10.32
CA THR A 2 -40.62 2.16 10.86
C THR A 2 -39.63 1.60 9.82
N THR A 3 -38.40 1.32 10.27
CA THR A 3 -37.50 0.20 9.89
C THR A 3 -37.17 -0.11 8.41
N ARG A 4 -35.86 -0.07 8.10
CA ARG A 4 -35.18 -1.06 7.23
C ARG A 4 -33.73 -1.26 7.72
N SER A 5 -33.57 -2.03 8.80
CA SER A 5 -33.14 -3.44 8.79
C SER A 5 -31.61 -3.59 8.96
N SER A 6 -31.16 -3.22 10.16
CA SER A 6 -29.96 -3.78 10.78
C SER A 6 -30.21 -5.26 11.03
N ARG A 7 -29.63 -6.14 10.21
CA ARG A 7 -29.58 -7.58 10.50
C ARG A 7 -28.17 -8.00 10.86
N CYS A 8 -27.72 -7.56 12.02
CA CYS A 8 -26.90 -8.39 12.89
C CYS A 8 -27.87 -9.11 13.84
N LEU A 9 -28.51 -10.18 13.39
CA LEU A 9 -29.33 -11.01 14.28
C LEU A 9 -28.62 -12.34 14.57
N ARG A 10 -28.06 -12.36 15.79
CA ARG A 10 -27.94 -13.47 16.74
C ARG A 10 -27.09 -14.69 16.39
N SER A 11 -26.01 -14.77 17.16
CA SER A 11 -25.81 -15.82 18.18
C SER A 11 -25.35 -17.18 17.68
N THR A 12 -24.02 -17.34 17.52
CA THR A 12 -23.24 -18.43 18.12
C THR A 12 -21.78 -17.95 18.17
N LEU A 13 -21.02 -18.38 19.19
CA LEU A 13 -19.56 -18.34 19.25
C LEU A 13 -18.90 -18.51 17.85
N HIS A 14 -17.76 -17.87 17.65
CA HIS A 14 -16.80 -17.95 16.52
C HIS A 14 -16.75 -16.71 15.62
N GLY A 15 -15.83 -15.80 15.98
CA GLY A 15 -14.90 -15.18 15.04
C GLY A 15 -15.48 -14.55 13.78
N CYS A 16 -16.11 -13.38 13.90
CA CYS A 16 -16.07 -12.41 12.82
C CYS A 16 -14.77 -11.61 12.96
N LEU A 17 -13.65 -12.22 12.55
CA LEU A 17 -12.40 -11.50 12.28
C LEU A 17 -12.64 -10.72 10.98
N LEU A 18 -13.27 -9.54 11.09
CA LEU A 18 -13.28 -8.61 9.97
C LEU A 18 -11.83 -8.17 9.74
N ALA A 19 -11.18 -8.75 8.73
CA ALA A 19 -10.00 -8.15 8.12
C ALA A 19 -10.42 -6.77 7.63
N ALA A 20 -10.14 -5.75 8.43
CA ALA A 20 -10.46 -4.37 8.12
C ALA A 20 -9.54 -3.94 6.97
N LEU A 21 -10.05 -4.01 5.74
CA LEU A 21 -9.43 -3.39 4.57
C LEU A 21 -9.47 -1.87 4.76
N ILE A 22 -8.41 -1.30 5.33
CA ILE A 22 -8.27 0.15 5.43
C ILE A 22 -7.56 0.60 4.15
N SER A 23 -8.32 1.24 3.25
CA SER A 23 -7.78 1.96 2.08
C SER A 23 -7.35 3.35 2.52
N TYR A 24 -6.09 3.71 2.29
CA TYR A 24 -5.53 4.97 2.74
C TYR A 24 -5.59 6.03 1.64
N SER A 25 -6.13 7.20 1.98
CA SER A 25 -6.09 8.38 1.13
C SER A 25 -4.71 9.02 1.17
N SER A 26 -4.08 9.14 0.00
CA SER A 26 -2.83 9.88 -0.17
C SER A 26 -2.97 11.34 0.25
N ALA A 27 -1.93 11.91 0.87
CA ALA A 27 -1.73 13.36 0.93
C ALA A 27 -1.59 13.94 -0.48
N GLU A 28 -1.97 15.22 -0.65
CA GLU A 28 -2.17 15.89 -1.93
C GLU A 28 -1.03 15.66 -2.95
N PRO A 29 -1.36 15.44 -4.23
CA PRO A 29 -0.36 15.19 -5.25
C PRO A 29 0.51 16.42 -5.46
N SER A 30 1.83 16.27 -5.32
CA SER A 30 2.79 17.28 -5.80
C SER A 30 3.23 16.92 -7.21
N SER A 31 3.15 17.85 -8.15
CA SER A 31 3.53 17.64 -9.56
C SER A 31 4.82 18.38 -9.89
N ASN A 32 5.80 17.66 -10.46
CA ASN A 32 7.03 18.22 -10.99
C ASN A 32 7.40 17.49 -12.28
N ASN A 33 7.58 18.21 -13.39
CA ASN A 33 7.96 17.66 -14.71
C ASN A 33 7.07 16.49 -15.21
N GLY A 34 5.76 16.51 -14.96
CA GLY A 34 4.82 15.47 -15.41
C GLY A 34 4.84 14.18 -14.56
N LEU A 35 5.64 14.17 -13.49
CA LEU A 35 5.57 13.16 -12.44
C LEU A 35 4.77 13.73 -11.28
N THR A 36 3.87 12.92 -10.74
CA THR A 36 3.17 13.19 -9.49
C THR A 36 3.79 12.41 -8.36
N GLN A 37 3.63 12.94 -7.16
CA GLN A 37 4.06 12.32 -5.92
C GLN A 37 2.85 12.12 -5.01
N ARG A 38 2.65 10.90 -4.52
CA ARG A 38 1.63 10.56 -3.52
C ARG A 38 2.29 10.05 -2.24
N LYS A 39 1.79 10.47 -1.09
CA LYS A 39 2.31 10.07 0.23
C LYS A 39 1.20 9.44 1.05
N PHE A 40 1.46 8.29 1.63
CA PHE A 40 0.53 7.52 2.44
C PHE A 40 1.14 7.36 3.83
N ASN A 41 0.39 7.76 4.85
CA ASN A 41 0.69 7.37 6.22
C ASN A 41 -0.03 6.06 6.49
N LEU A 42 0.74 5.03 6.81
CA LEU A 42 0.27 3.65 6.89
C LEU A 42 0.16 3.21 8.35
N PRO A 43 -0.70 2.21 8.66
CA PRO A 43 -0.72 1.58 9.96
C PRO A 43 0.51 0.68 10.10
N ASN A 44 0.71 0.12 11.28
CA ASN A 44 1.77 -0.88 11.47
C ASN A 44 1.50 -2.10 10.57
N PHE A 45 2.56 -2.58 9.91
CA PHE A 45 2.56 -3.81 9.12
C PHE A 45 3.94 -4.47 9.25
N ASP A 46 3.98 -5.78 9.06
CA ASP A 46 5.20 -6.58 9.25
C ASP A 46 5.78 -7.05 7.91
N SER A 47 4.97 -7.08 6.85
CA SER A 47 5.35 -7.61 5.54
C SER A 47 4.90 -6.71 4.39
N LEU A 48 5.63 -6.81 3.27
CA LEU A 48 5.40 -6.04 2.06
C LEU A 48 5.07 -6.97 0.88
N SER A 49 4.09 -6.58 0.07
CA SER A 49 3.69 -7.27 -1.15
C SER A 49 3.47 -6.29 -2.29
N PHE A 50 4.31 -6.37 -3.32
CA PHE A 50 4.25 -5.55 -4.53
C PHE A 50 3.74 -6.37 -5.71
N ASN A 51 2.60 -5.97 -6.25
CA ASN A 51 1.97 -6.59 -7.41
C ASN A 51 1.87 -5.62 -8.60
N LEU A 52 2.96 -4.90 -8.89
CA LEU A 52 3.08 -3.99 -10.03
C LEU A 52 4.56 -3.83 -10.43
N PRO A 53 4.87 -3.49 -11.69
CA PRO A 53 6.22 -3.10 -12.07
C PRO A 53 6.56 -1.75 -11.43
N ALA A 54 7.52 -1.74 -10.51
CA ALA A 54 7.97 -0.56 -9.80
C ALA A 54 9.42 -0.70 -9.32
N ASP A 55 10.12 0.41 -9.20
CA ASP A 55 11.38 0.50 -8.48
C ASP A 55 11.07 0.83 -7.01
N VAL A 56 11.33 -0.11 -6.11
CA VAL A 56 10.97 0.00 -4.70
C VAL A 56 12.22 0.26 -3.88
N THR A 57 12.26 1.38 -3.16
CA THR A 57 13.32 1.67 -2.19
C THR A 57 12.79 1.54 -0.77
N LEU A 58 13.45 0.70 0.04
CA LEU A 58 13.13 0.53 1.46
C LEU A 58 14.13 1.30 2.31
N THR A 59 13.60 2.12 3.23
CA THR A 59 14.38 2.97 4.14
C THR A 59 13.97 2.72 5.58
N ALA A 60 14.94 2.56 6.48
CA ALA A 60 14.69 2.46 7.91
C ALA A 60 14.16 3.78 8.48
N SER A 61 13.04 3.74 9.19
CA SER A 61 12.40 4.93 9.80
C SER A 61 11.49 4.55 10.96
N ASP A 62 11.32 5.42 11.95
CA ASP A 62 10.41 5.18 13.09
C ASP A 62 8.92 5.25 12.73
N SER A 63 8.58 5.49 11.47
CA SER A 63 7.21 5.68 11.00
C SER A 63 6.93 4.86 9.74
N PHE A 64 5.72 4.29 9.68
CA PHE A 64 5.23 3.56 8.51
C PHE A 64 4.70 4.54 7.47
N ARG A 65 5.48 4.75 6.41
CA ARG A 65 5.11 5.67 5.31
C ARG A 65 5.40 5.02 3.98
N LEU A 66 4.53 5.27 3.01
CA LEU A 66 4.78 4.94 1.62
C LEU A 66 4.68 6.19 0.79
N GLN A 67 5.56 6.31 -0.18
CA GLN A 67 5.59 7.38 -1.14
C GLN A 67 5.71 6.78 -2.53
N SER A 68 4.88 7.24 -3.46
CA SER A 68 4.98 6.83 -4.87
C SER A 68 5.27 8.06 -5.73
N ILE A 69 6.15 7.88 -6.71
CA ILE A 69 6.60 8.91 -7.64
C ILE A 69 6.50 8.32 -9.04
N GLY A 70 5.73 8.97 -9.92
CA GLY A 70 5.48 8.44 -11.26
C GLY A 70 4.44 9.26 -12.01
N PRO A 71 4.05 8.84 -13.22
CA PRO A 71 3.00 9.51 -13.99
C PRO A 71 1.68 9.61 -13.22
N GLU A 72 0.95 10.70 -13.42
CA GLU A 72 -0.33 10.95 -12.76
C GLU A 72 -1.32 9.79 -12.91
N SER A 73 -1.44 9.23 -14.13
CA SER A 73 -2.32 8.11 -14.43
C SER A 73 -1.99 6.85 -13.63
N LEU A 74 -0.70 6.53 -13.46
CA LEU A 74 -0.27 5.38 -12.66
C LEU A 74 -0.49 5.64 -11.17
N ASN A 75 -0.12 6.82 -10.67
CA ASN A 75 -0.31 7.19 -9.28
C ASN A 75 -1.78 7.29 -8.87
N ALA A 76 -2.65 7.76 -9.76
CA ALA A 76 -4.09 7.82 -9.52
C ALA A 76 -4.69 6.40 -9.37
N ASN A 77 -4.17 5.45 -10.14
CA ASN A 77 -4.57 4.05 -10.10
C ASN A 77 -3.85 3.23 -9.02
N LEU A 78 -2.92 3.79 -8.25
CA LEU A 78 -2.27 3.07 -7.17
C LEU A 78 -3.29 2.64 -6.10
N ASP A 79 -3.36 1.34 -5.82
CA ASP A 79 -4.05 0.78 -4.67
C ASP A 79 -3.05 0.44 -3.58
N VAL A 80 -3.26 1.00 -2.40
CA VAL A 80 -2.45 0.76 -1.22
C VAL A 80 -3.41 0.35 -0.10
N SER A 81 -3.28 -0.89 0.34
CA SER A 81 -4.10 -1.46 1.40
C SER A 81 -3.23 -2.27 2.36
N VAL A 82 -3.63 -2.30 3.63
CA VAL A 82 -3.04 -3.20 4.61
C VAL A 82 -4.07 -4.27 4.96
N THR A 83 -3.68 -5.54 4.90
CA THR A 83 -4.54 -6.68 5.24
C THR A 83 -3.68 -7.73 5.92
N ASP A 84 -4.12 -8.23 7.08
CA ASP A 84 -3.38 -9.24 7.86
C ASP A 84 -1.90 -8.88 8.12
N SER A 85 -1.64 -7.63 8.51
CA SER A 85 -0.28 -7.07 8.70
C SER A 85 0.62 -7.09 7.45
N VAL A 86 0.04 -7.25 6.26
CA VAL A 86 0.74 -7.15 4.97
C VAL A 86 0.32 -5.88 4.25
N LEU A 87 1.28 -5.03 3.90
CA LEU A 87 1.06 -3.92 2.98
C LEU A 87 1.02 -4.45 1.56
N ASN A 88 -0.14 -4.32 0.91
CA ASN A 88 -0.35 -4.65 -0.48
C ASN A 88 -0.34 -3.38 -1.31
N VAL A 89 0.56 -3.35 -2.30
CA VAL A 89 0.66 -2.27 -3.27
C VAL A 89 0.42 -2.83 -4.65
N ALA A 90 -0.58 -2.30 -5.35
CA ALA A 90 -1.02 -2.75 -6.66
C ALA A 90 -1.54 -1.58 -7.51
N LEU A 91 -1.92 -1.86 -8.75
CA LEU A 91 -2.65 -0.91 -9.60
C LEU A 91 -4.12 -1.36 -9.71
N LYS A 92 -5.06 -0.41 -9.61
CA LYS A 92 -6.49 -0.59 -9.88
C LYS A 92 -6.67 -0.68 -11.39
N GLY A 93 -6.93 -1.89 -11.87
CA GLY A 93 -7.14 -2.18 -13.29
C GLY A 93 -5.85 -2.51 -14.05
N GLU A 94 -6.01 -3.00 -15.28
CA GLU A 94 -4.89 -3.35 -16.15
C GLU A 94 -4.26 -2.07 -16.72
N SER A 95 -3.18 -1.60 -16.10
CA SER A 95 -2.37 -0.54 -16.67
C SER A 95 -1.34 -1.14 -17.62
N SER A 96 -1.57 -1.01 -18.92
CA SER A 96 -0.61 -1.35 -19.98
C SER A 96 0.58 -0.37 -20.08
N LEU A 97 0.65 0.60 -19.16
CA LEU A 97 1.65 1.65 -19.15
C LEU A 97 2.92 1.14 -18.43
N PHE A 98 3.89 0.74 -19.24
CA PHE A 98 5.28 0.56 -18.80
C PHE A 98 5.91 1.95 -18.63
N SER A 99 5.59 2.63 -17.54
CA SER A 99 6.31 3.83 -17.12
C SER A 99 6.90 3.59 -15.75
N PRO A 100 8.15 4.02 -15.51
CA PRO A 100 8.83 3.76 -14.26
C PRO A 100 8.04 4.43 -13.12
N LEU A 101 7.55 3.60 -12.20
CA LEU A 101 6.98 4.04 -10.94
C LEU A 101 8.02 3.76 -9.86
N ALA A 102 8.44 4.80 -9.14
CA ALA A 102 9.27 4.65 -7.96
C ALA A 102 8.39 4.61 -6.71
N ILE A 103 8.69 3.72 -5.78
CA ILE A 103 8.00 3.55 -4.51
C ILE A 103 9.03 3.58 -3.38
N ASP A 104 8.96 4.61 -2.56
CA ASP A 104 9.75 4.72 -1.35
C ASP A 104 8.93 4.26 -0.15
N VAL A 105 9.38 3.24 0.56
CA VAL A 105 8.74 2.77 1.79
C VAL A 105 9.66 3.02 2.98
N SER A 106 9.14 3.75 3.96
CA SER A 106 9.80 4.02 5.23
C SER A 106 9.13 3.19 6.33
N LEU A 107 9.92 2.42 7.08
CA LEU A 107 9.43 1.52 8.11
C LEU A 107 10.54 1.14 9.11
N PRO A 108 10.20 0.80 10.36
CA PRO A 108 11.20 0.50 11.39
C PRO A 108 11.88 -0.85 11.15
N SER A 109 11.09 -1.85 10.76
CA SER A 109 11.56 -3.20 10.45
C SER A 109 10.62 -3.87 9.45
N VAL A 110 11.13 -4.85 8.71
CA VAL A 110 10.34 -5.66 7.78
C VAL A 110 10.69 -7.12 7.96
N SER A 111 9.68 -7.96 8.13
CA SER A 111 9.87 -9.41 8.28
C SER A 111 9.98 -10.12 6.92
N ALA A 112 9.21 -9.67 5.93
CA ALA A 112 9.22 -10.27 4.59
C ALA A 112 8.86 -9.27 3.50
N VAL A 113 9.47 -9.44 2.32
CA VAL A 113 9.17 -8.67 1.12
C VAL A 113 8.86 -9.62 -0.03
N THR A 114 7.68 -9.50 -0.61
CA THR A 114 7.22 -10.29 -1.75
C THR A 114 7.05 -9.39 -2.97
N ALA A 115 7.77 -9.67 -4.04
CA ALA A 115 7.61 -9.01 -5.34
C ALA A 115 7.01 -10.02 -6.33
N LYS A 116 5.76 -9.82 -6.75
CA LYS A 116 5.05 -10.73 -7.69
C LYS A 116 5.18 -10.30 -9.15
N SER A 117 5.36 -9.01 -9.39
CA SER A 117 5.55 -8.42 -10.71
C SER A 117 7.04 -8.09 -10.93
N ALA A 118 7.38 -7.46 -12.05
CA ALA A 118 8.71 -6.93 -12.34
C ALA A 118 9.12 -5.74 -11.44
N ALA A 119 8.87 -5.86 -10.14
CA ALA A 119 9.31 -4.92 -9.14
C ALA A 119 10.77 -5.20 -8.78
N VAL A 120 11.59 -4.16 -8.79
CA VAL A 120 12.98 -4.21 -8.34
C VAL A 120 13.03 -3.61 -6.95
N VAL A 121 13.53 -4.35 -5.96
CA VAL A 121 13.58 -3.89 -4.57
C VAL A 121 15.02 -3.56 -4.17
N HIS A 122 15.24 -2.30 -3.80
CA HIS A 122 16.48 -1.76 -3.28
C HIS A 122 16.31 -1.46 -1.77
N SER A 123 17.28 -1.87 -0.95
CA SER A 123 17.33 -1.49 0.46
C SER A 123 18.39 -0.41 0.64
N ALA A 124 17.97 0.82 0.90
CA ALA A 124 18.86 1.98 1.00
C ALA A 124 19.59 2.06 2.36
N ASN A 125 19.13 1.30 3.35
CA ASN A 125 19.81 1.05 4.61
C ASN A 125 19.55 -0.41 4.99
N THR A 126 20.51 -1.07 5.65
CA THR A 126 20.28 -2.36 6.31
C THR A 126 19.16 -2.21 7.32
N LEU A 127 17.94 -2.51 6.90
CA LEU A 127 16.81 -2.71 7.80
C LEU A 127 17.24 -3.82 8.76
N PRO A 128 17.14 -3.62 10.09
CA PRO A 128 17.41 -4.69 11.02
C PRO A 128 16.45 -5.84 10.71
N VAL A 129 17.03 -7.00 10.41
CA VAL A 129 16.34 -8.28 10.19
C VAL A 129 16.10 -8.95 11.53
#